data_AF-A0A965M6K4-F1
#
_entry.id   AF-A0A965M6K4-F1
#
_cell.length_a   1.000
_cell.length_b   1.000
_cell.length_c   1.000
_cell.angle_alpha   90.00
_cell.angle_beta   90.00
_cell.angle_gamma   90.00
#
_symmetry.space_group_name_H-M   'P 1'
#
loop_
_entity.id
_entity.type
_entity.pdbx_description
1 polymer ?
#
loop_
_entity_poly.entity_id
_entity_poly.type
_entity_poly.pdbx_seq_one_letter_code
_entity_poly.pdbx_strand_id
1 'polypeptide(L)'
;CNISFEPVNRAKLLLSLVGILAIIWLGLWIAQGWGTITLVFDKKPLSSVLRSFTSQSKLKIITDIDLNTPITIQVRHVPVTEALEALQAAAESRGSLAVLLAPDTTSMKNLFSTLPNPKADSGTLSIEYRTPWLFRGTTGSLPIDRDPREQVWSPSPQLPLQLLPLLEHAAQTTEVRLVIPQSWNPTLKKTPSDGPLSSSIPKLAKSAGGEAQLVYVLPARSERDGPGTPPSTQEANRGTLRWTEPTPLPPDALLTRLESRIRYLPSSEQGDARQAAQESVRQYREWSSLTTEDERDKKRQEIMNDPARAERAGEGFSRAMRKMSPEQRSQRYNRYVQRRSTQKGG
;
A
#
# COMPACT_ATOMS: atom_id res chain seq x y z
N CYS A 1 48.45 -17.61 -42.78
CA CYS A 1 48.27 -17.37 -41.33
C CYS A 1 47.79 -18.66 -40.68
N ASN A 2 48.68 -19.39 -40.00
CA ASN A 2 48.31 -20.58 -39.24
C ASN A 2 47.79 -20.13 -37.88
N ILE A 3 46.48 -20.28 -37.64
CA ILE A 3 45.88 -20.09 -36.32
C ILE A 3 46.11 -21.38 -35.55
N SER A 4 47.11 -21.37 -34.66
CA SER A 4 47.34 -22.43 -33.69
C SER A 4 46.27 -22.33 -32.60
N PHE A 5 45.35 -23.30 -32.54
CA PHE A 5 44.47 -23.46 -31.40
C PHE A 5 45.21 -24.25 -30.32
N GLU A 6 45.65 -23.57 -29.26
CA GLU A 6 46.16 -24.25 -28.07
C GLU A 6 45.06 -25.18 -27.51
N PRO A 7 45.37 -26.44 -27.18
CA PRO A 7 44.41 -27.35 -26.58
C PRO A 7 43.99 -26.76 -25.23
N VAL A 8 42.71 -26.38 -25.13
CA VAL A 8 42.13 -25.84 -23.89
C VAL A 8 42.29 -26.89 -22.81
N ASN A 9 43.23 -26.63 -21.89
CA ASN A 9 43.60 -27.55 -20.84
C ASN A 9 42.37 -27.75 -19.94
N ARG A 10 41.89 -29.01 -19.80
CA ARG A 10 40.63 -29.33 -19.10
C ARG A 10 40.54 -28.72 -17.70
N ALA A 11 41.69 -28.59 -17.02
CA ALA A 11 41.80 -27.93 -15.73
C ALA A 11 41.42 -26.44 -15.78
N LYS A 12 41.84 -25.69 -16.81
CA LYS A 12 41.47 -24.26 -16.97
C LYS A 12 39.97 -24.09 -17.25
N LEU A 13 39.39 -25.02 -18.01
CA LEU A 13 37.95 -25.04 -18.32
C LEU A 13 37.11 -25.29 -17.06
N LEU A 14 37.51 -26.29 -16.25
CA LEU A 14 36.86 -26.59 -14.96
C LEU A 14 36.98 -25.41 -13.98
N LEU A 15 38.15 -24.78 -13.89
CA LEU A 15 38.38 -23.67 -12.97
C LEU A 15 37.57 -22.42 -13.35
N SER A 16 37.42 -22.15 -14.65
CA SER A 16 36.53 -21.10 -15.16
C SER A 16 35.05 -21.38 -14.82
N LEU A 17 34.60 -22.62 -15.01
CA LEU A 17 33.22 -23.02 -14.72
C LEU A 17 32.89 -22.91 -13.22
N VAL A 18 33.81 -23.33 -12.35
CA VAL A 18 33.69 -23.14 -10.89
C VAL A 18 33.65 -21.66 -10.52
N GLY A 19 34.46 -20.82 -11.16
CA GLY A 19 34.45 -19.37 -10.96
C GLY A 19 33.10 -18.73 -11.30
N ILE A 20 32.52 -19.10 -12.46
CA ILE A 20 31.18 -18.63 -12.87
C ILE A 20 30.11 -19.10 -11.88
N LEU A 21 30.15 -20.36 -11.46
CA LEU A 21 29.22 -20.90 -10.47
C LEU A 21 29.34 -20.19 -9.11
N ALA A 22 30.55 -19.87 -8.67
CA ALA A 22 30.77 -19.13 -7.43
C ALA A 22 30.22 -17.70 -7.51
N ILE A 23 30.38 -17.02 -8.66
CA ILE A 23 29.80 -15.68 -8.88
C ILE A 23 28.27 -15.74 -8.93
N ILE A 24 27.70 -16.74 -9.62
CA ILE A 24 26.23 -16.94 -9.66
C ILE A 24 25.71 -17.24 -8.26
N TRP A 25 26.39 -18.10 -7.50
CA TRP A 25 26.00 -18.45 -6.14
C TRP A 25 26.09 -17.25 -5.20
N LEU A 26 27.17 -16.47 -5.27
CA LEU A 26 27.31 -15.23 -4.51
C LEU A 26 26.25 -14.21 -4.91
N GLY A 27 25.94 -14.09 -6.21
CA GLY A 27 24.87 -13.24 -6.73
C GLY A 27 23.49 -13.66 -6.23
N LEU A 28 23.19 -14.96 -6.21
CA LEU A 28 21.96 -15.52 -5.65
C LEU A 28 21.89 -15.33 -4.13
N TRP A 29 23.00 -15.51 -3.41
CA TRP A 29 23.08 -15.31 -1.97
C TRP A 29 22.86 -13.83 -1.58
N ILE A 30 23.47 -12.92 -2.33
CA ILE A 30 23.25 -11.47 -2.18
C ILE A 30 21.80 -11.13 -2.54
N ALA A 31 21.26 -11.68 -3.63
CA ALA A 31 19.88 -11.43 -4.05
C ALA A 31 18.82 -11.98 -3.07
N GLN A 32 19.10 -13.10 -2.40
CA GLN A 32 18.21 -13.69 -1.40
C GLN A 32 18.35 -13.03 -0.01
N GLY A 33 19.53 -12.51 0.33
CA GLY A 33 19.80 -11.88 1.63
C GLY A 33 19.47 -10.38 1.67
N TRP A 34 19.61 -9.66 0.56
CA TRP A 34 19.37 -8.22 0.50
C TRP A 34 17.88 -7.89 0.52
N GLY A 35 17.48 -7.05 1.47
CA GLY A 35 16.10 -6.57 1.59
C GLY A 35 15.20 -7.43 2.48
N THR A 36 15.75 -8.44 3.16
CA THR A 36 15.01 -9.14 4.22
C THR A 36 15.09 -8.38 5.55
N ILE A 37 14.02 -8.48 6.33
CA ILE A 37 13.86 -7.82 7.62
C ILE A 37 13.68 -8.89 8.69
N THR A 38 14.34 -8.66 9.84
CA THR A 38 14.14 -9.45 11.05
C THR A 38 13.72 -8.53 12.19
N LEU A 39 12.52 -8.78 12.72
CA LEU A 39 11.95 -8.10 13.88
C LEU A 39 11.55 -9.16 14.91
N VAL A 40 12.35 -9.33 15.95
CA VAL A 40 12.05 -10.24 17.06
C VAL A 40 12.08 -9.42 18.35
N PHE A 41 10.90 -9.00 18.78
CA PHE A 41 10.71 -8.18 19.97
C PHE A 41 9.59 -8.78 20.80
N ASP A 42 9.80 -8.85 22.11
CA ASP A 42 8.79 -9.23 23.09
C ASP A 42 8.58 -8.09 24.07
N LYS A 43 7.35 -7.52 24.07
CA LYS A 43 6.92 -6.40 24.92
C LYS A 43 7.92 -5.24 24.96
N LYS A 44 8.49 -4.88 23.81
CA LYS A 44 9.42 -3.73 23.69
C LYS A 44 8.67 -2.48 23.23
N PRO A 45 9.14 -1.28 23.60
CA PRO A 45 8.49 -0.04 23.16
C PRO A 45 8.53 0.09 21.64
N LEU A 46 7.43 0.58 21.05
CA LEU A 46 7.26 0.80 19.62
C LEU A 46 8.45 1.57 19.00
N SER A 47 8.98 2.58 19.69
CA SER A 47 10.17 3.32 19.24
C SER A 47 11.36 2.44 18.87
N SER A 48 11.60 1.36 19.63
CA SER A 48 12.71 0.44 19.38
C SER A 48 12.46 -0.42 18.14
N VAL A 49 11.21 -0.87 17.97
CA VAL A 49 10.77 -1.64 16.80
C VAL A 49 10.88 -0.78 15.53
N LEU A 50 10.37 0.45 15.57
CA LEU A 50 10.42 1.39 14.44
C LEU A 50 11.86 1.74 14.06
N ARG A 51 12.73 2.00 15.05
CA ARG A 51 14.16 2.27 14.79
C ARG A 51 14.84 1.09 14.09
N SER A 52 14.60 -0.13 14.56
CA SER A 52 15.14 -1.35 13.94
C SER A 52 14.59 -1.57 12.53
N PHE A 53 13.29 -1.35 12.34
CA PHE A 53 12.68 -1.46 11.02
C PHE A 53 13.26 -0.44 10.04
N THR A 54 13.35 0.84 10.42
CA THR A 54 13.87 1.91 9.56
C THR A 54 15.35 1.71 9.25
N SER A 55 16.16 1.20 10.18
CA SER A 55 17.59 0.94 9.93
C SER A 55 17.80 -0.15 8.87
N GLN A 56 16.97 -1.21 8.88
CA GLN A 56 17.02 -2.33 7.95
C GLN A 56 16.36 -2.01 6.59
N SER A 57 15.15 -1.44 6.59
CA SER A 57 14.37 -1.17 5.38
C SER A 57 14.76 0.11 4.63
N LYS A 58 15.44 1.04 5.31
CA LYS A 58 15.66 2.43 4.88
C LYS A 58 14.36 3.22 4.64
N LEU A 59 13.21 2.71 5.11
CA LEU A 59 11.92 3.36 5.02
C LEU A 59 11.62 4.06 6.35
N LYS A 60 11.45 5.38 6.30
CA LYS A 60 11.10 6.20 7.47
C LYS A 60 9.63 5.96 7.82
N ILE A 61 9.34 5.64 9.08
CA ILE A 61 7.96 5.50 9.56
C ILE A 61 7.55 6.76 10.33
N ILE A 62 6.36 7.28 10.05
CA ILE A 62 5.71 8.37 10.79
C ILE A 62 4.46 7.83 11.45
N THR A 63 4.29 8.10 12.75
CA THR A 63 3.17 7.61 13.54
C THR A 63 2.81 8.61 14.63
N ASP A 64 1.55 8.63 15.03
CA ASP A 64 1.00 9.28 16.22
C ASP A 64 0.64 8.25 17.32
N ILE A 65 1.00 6.98 17.14
CA ILE A 65 0.91 5.96 18.18
C ILE A 65 1.95 6.28 19.26
N ASP A 66 1.58 6.12 20.54
CA ASP A 66 2.51 6.30 21.65
C ASP A 66 3.74 5.39 21.46
N LEU A 67 4.91 6.02 21.39
CA LEU A 67 6.19 5.35 21.17
C LEU A 67 6.61 4.41 22.31
N ASN A 68 5.96 4.53 23.48
CA ASN A 68 6.14 3.63 24.61
C ASN A 68 5.21 2.41 24.57
N THR A 69 4.26 2.37 23.63
CA THR A 69 3.34 1.23 23.48
C THR A 69 4.13 -0.07 23.37
N PRO A 70 3.88 -1.07 24.23
CA PRO A 70 4.59 -2.34 24.17
C PRO A 70 4.11 -3.16 22.96
N ILE A 71 5.06 -3.54 22.11
CA ILE A 71 4.82 -4.32 20.89
C ILE A 71 5.53 -5.67 21.00
N THR A 72 4.81 -6.73 20.64
CA THR A 72 5.36 -8.06 20.42
C THR A 72 5.25 -8.40 18.93
N ILE A 73 6.39 -8.68 18.30
CA ILE A 73 6.49 -9.01 16.88
C ILE A 73 7.58 -10.07 16.69
N GLN A 74 7.29 -11.10 15.93
CA GLN A 74 8.21 -12.21 15.70
C GLN A 74 8.22 -12.55 14.21
N VAL A 75 9.17 -11.95 13.51
CA VAL A 75 9.33 -12.13 12.07
C VAL A 75 10.81 -12.20 11.73
N ARG A 76 11.21 -13.19 10.92
CA ARG A 76 12.61 -13.48 10.62
C ARG A 76 12.81 -13.67 9.12
N HIS A 77 13.78 -12.97 8.55
CA HIS A 77 14.14 -13.08 7.13
C HIS A 77 12.97 -12.92 6.16
N VAL A 78 12.09 -11.95 6.40
CA VAL A 78 10.93 -11.70 5.53
C VAL A 78 11.15 -10.47 4.63
N PRO A 79 10.44 -10.35 3.49
CA PRO A 79 10.45 -9.11 2.73
C PRO A 79 9.88 -7.92 3.51
N VAL A 80 10.23 -6.70 3.06
CA VAL A 80 9.76 -5.43 3.67
C VAL A 80 8.24 -5.38 3.83
N THR A 81 7.49 -5.90 2.86
CA THR A 81 6.02 -5.96 2.88
C THR A 81 5.48 -6.76 4.04
N GLU A 82 5.97 -7.99 4.21
CA GLU A 82 5.53 -8.88 5.27
C GLU A 82 5.91 -8.31 6.65
N ALA A 83 7.09 -7.68 6.76
CA ALA A 83 7.45 -6.95 7.97
C ALA A 83 6.54 -5.75 8.23
N LEU A 84 6.12 -4.99 7.21
CA LEU A 84 5.15 -3.91 7.34
C LEU A 84 3.76 -4.41 7.75
N GLU A 85 3.31 -5.54 7.19
CA GLU A 85 2.05 -6.17 7.59
C GLU A 85 2.09 -6.65 9.04
N ALA A 86 3.17 -7.31 9.45
CA ALA A 86 3.35 -7.74 10.83
C ALA A 86 3.44 -6.54 11.79
N LEU A 87 4.10 -5.45 11.38
CA LEU A 87 4.16 -4.21 12.15
C LEU A 87 2.78 -3.56 12.28
N GLN A 88 2.01 -3.47 11.19
CA GLN A 88 0.63 -2.99 11.19
C GLN A 88 -0.27 -3.83 12.09
N ALA A 89 -0.15 -5.17 12.02
CA ALA A 89 -0.91 -6.08 12.85
C ALA A 89 -0.55 -5.91 14.34
N ALA A 90 0.74 -5.81 14.65
CA ALA A 90 1.23 -5.68 16.03
C ALA A 90 0.91 -4.29 16.63
N ALA A 91 0.95 -3.23 15.82
CA ALA A 91 0.55 -1.88 16.22
C ALA A 91 -0.96 -1.63 16.10
N GLU A 92 -1.73 -2.64 15.67
CA GLU A 92 -3.16 -2.57 15.39
C GLU A 92 -3.58 -1.40 14.47
N SER A 93 -2.69 -1.00 13.58
CA SER A 93 -2.83 0.15 12.71
C SER A 93 -2.98 -0.27 11.25
N ARG A 94 -3.58 0.59 10.44
CA ARG A 94 -3.57 0.46 8.98
C ARG A 94 -2.61 1.49 8.42
N GLY A 95 -1.45 1.02 8.00
CA GLY A 95 -0.45 1.88 7.42
C GLY A 95 -0.62 2.04 5.92
N SER A 96 -0.05 3.10 5.37
CA SER A 96 0.04 3.32 3.93
C SER A 96 1.36 3.98 3.57
N LEU A 97 1.81 3.74 2.33
CA LEU A 97 2.94 4.49 1.79
C LEU A 97 2.46 5.91 1.49
N ALA A 98 3.22 6.90 1.95
CA ALA A 98 3.04 8.29 1.57
C ALA A 98 4.28 8.85 0.88
N VAL A 99 4.07 9.70 -0.12
CA VAL A 99 5.13 10.53 -0.70
C VAL A 99 4.83 11.97 -0.36
N LEU A 100 5.76 12.60 0.35
CA LEU A 100 5.74 14.04 0.58
C LEU A 100 6.48 14.68 -0.57
N LEU A 101 5.91 15.73 -1.16
CA LEU A 101 6.58 16.52 -2.17
C LEU A 101 6.50 18.00 -1.78
N ALA A 102 7.61 18.72 -1.87
CA ALA A 102 7.67 20.13 -1.51
C ALA A 102 8.61 20.92 -2.44
N PRO A 103 8.39 22.23 -2.63
CA PRO A 103 9.31 23.07 -3.40
C PRO A 103 10.68 23.24 -2.74
N ASP A 104 10.75 23.13 -1.42
CA ASP A 104 11.96 23.38 -0.64
C ASP A 104 11.96 22.62 0.71
N THR A 105 13.12 22.60 1.36
CA THR A 105 13.32 21.87 2.63
C THR A 105 12.51 22.41 3.81
N THR A 106 12.17 23.71 3.82
CA THR A 106 11.32 24.31 4.86
C THR A 106 9.88 23.83 4.69
N SER A 107 9.37 23.91 3.46
CA SER A 107 8.06 23.36 3.11
C SER A 107 7.98 21.87 3.41
N MET A 108 9.03 21.09 3.15
CA MET A 108 9.10 19.67 3.49
C MET A 108 9.01 19.43 5.01
N LYS A 109 9.73 20.20 5.82
CA LYS A 109 9.62 20.12 7.29
C LYS A 109 8.20 20.43 7.77
N ASN A 110 7.53 21.40 7.16
CA ASN A 110 6.13 21.71 7.47
C ASN A 110 5.21 20.52 7.17
N LEU A 111 5.38 19.85 6.02
CA LEU A 111 4.62 18.64 5.71
C LEU A 111 4.86 17.50 6.72
N PHE A 112 6.10 17.33 7.18
CA PHE A 112 6.40 16.35 8.23
C PHE A 112 5.65 16.62 9.53
N SER A 113 5.48 17.90 9.89
CA SER A 113 4.79 18.29 11.13
C SER A 113 3.28 18.08 11.09
N THR A 114 2.68 17.98 9.90
CA THR A 114 1.23 17.77 9.74
C THR A 114 0.85 16.29 9.65
N LEU A 115 1.82 15.40 9.49
CA LEU A 115 1.58 13.96 9.48
C LEU A 115 1.49 13.38 10.90
N PRO A 116 0.80 12.24 11.09
CA PRO A 116 0.14 11.40 10.07
C PRO A 116 -1.22 11.92 9.59
N ASN A 117 -1.79 12.90 10.30
CA ASN A 117 -3.16 13.37 10.15
C ASN A 117 -3.20 14.90 9.89
N PRO A 118 -3.00 15.34 8.62
CA PRO A 118 -3.00 16.76 8.27
C PRO A 118 -4.38 17.35 8.50
N LYS A 119 -4.41 18.50 9.17
CA LYS A 119 -5.64 19.25 9.42
C LYS A 119 -6.06 20.02 8.17
N ALA A 120 -7.35 20.29 8.02
CA ALA A 120 -7.88 20.99 6.84
C ALA A 120 -7.31 22.41 6.64
N ASP A 121 -6.88 23.05 7.73
CA ASP A 121 -6.32 24.40 7.77
C ASP A 121 -4.78 24.42 7.70
N SER A 122 -4.11 23.28 7.56
CA SER A 122 -2.65 23.21 7.61
C SER A 122 -1.94 23.63 6.32
N GLY A 123 -2.67 24.14 5.33
CA GLY A 123 -2.15 24.46 3.99
C GLY A 123 -1.56 23.25 3.26
N THR A 124 -1.88 22.04 3.73
CA THR A 124 -1.37 20.76 3.20
C THR A 124 -2.49 20.08 2.42
N LEU A 125 -2.21 19.72 1.19
CA LEU A 125 -3.08 18.90 0.37
C LEU A 125 -2.65 17.44 0.50
N SER A 126 -3.57 16.59 0.93
CA SER A 126 -3.39 15.13 1.03
C SER A 126 -4.29 14.45 0.00
N ILE A 127 -3.69 13.85 -1.02
CA ILE A 127 -4.37 13.17 -2.12
C ILE A 127 -4.25 11.66 -1.89
N GLU A 128 -5.38 11.00 -1.64
CA GLU A 128 -5.46 9.55 -1.46
C GLU A 128 -6.79 9.06 -2.02
N TYR A 129 -6.74 7.98 -2.80
CA TYR A 129 -7.94 7.32 -3.32
C TYR A 129 -8.02 5.90 -2.76
N ARG A 130 -9.08 5.61 -2.01
CA ARG A 130 -9.30 4.27 -1.46
C ARG A 130 -10.12 3.42 -2.40
N THR A 131 -9.77 2.15 -2.47
CA THR A 131 -10.64 1.15 -3.07
C THR A 131 -11.95 1.11 -2.27
N PRO A 132 -13.12 1.25 -2.93
CA PRO A 132 -14.40 1.25 -2.24
C PRO A 132 -14.59 -0.05 -1.47
N TRP A 133 -15.23 0.02 -0.29
CA TRP A 133 -15.30 -1.10 0.65
C TRP A 133 -15.94 -2.37 0.04
N LEU A 134 -16.95 -2.19 -0.82
CA LEU A 134 -17.59 -3.26 -1.58
C LEU A 134 -16.58 -4.03 -2.44
N PHE A 135 -15.49 -3.40 -2.89
CA PHE A 135 -14.51 -4.01 -3.80
C PHE A 135 -13.16 -4.28 -3.10
N ARG A 136 -13.13 -4.21 -1.76
CA ARG A 136 -11.94 -4.57 -0.97
C ARG A 136 -11.66 -6.08 -0.97
N GLY A 137 -12.70 -6.92 -1.12
CA GLY A 137 -12.54 -8.38 -1.17
C GLY A 137 -11.76 -8.87 -2.38
N THR A 138 -11.95 -8.26 -3.55
CA THR A 138 -11.25 -8.59 -4.81
C THR A 138 -9.84 -8.03 -4.88
N THR A 139 -9.55 -6.94 -4.18
CA THR A 139 -8.18 -6.41 -4.04
C THR A 139 -7.37 -7.14 -2.96
N GLY A 140 -8.02 -7.64 -1.91
CA GLY A 140 -7.36 -8.35 -0.82
C GLY A 140 -6.90 -9.79 -1.14
N SER A 141 -7.40 -10.38 -2.24
CA SER A 141 -6.96 -11.68 -2.74
C SER A 141 -5.72 -11.60 -3.63
N LEU A 142 -5.45 -10.42 -4.20
CA LEU A 142 -4.23 -10.18 -4.99
C LEU A 142 -3.04 -9.99 -4.04
N PRO A 143 -1.88 -10.61 -4.33
CA PRO A 143 -0.72 -10.49 -3.47
C PRO A 143 -0.28 -9.03 -3.34
N ILE A 144 -0.10 -8.59 -2.08
CA ILE A 144 0.62 -7.35 -1.73
C ILE A 144 2.12 -7.70 -1.54
N ASP A 145 2.59 -8.74 -2.22
CA ASP A 145 3.86 -9.42 -1.89
C ASP A 145 5.10 -8.61 -2.30
N ARG A 146 4.93 -7.38 -2.79
CA ARG A 146 6.04 -6.48 -3.15
C ARG A 146 5.98 -5.15 -2.44
N ASP A 147 7.19 -4.68 -2.12
CA ASP A 147 7.44 -3.43 -1.44
C ASP A 147 6.57 -2.31 -2.05
N PRO A 148 5.77 -1.60 -1.24
CA PRO A 148 4.87 -0.57 -1.77
C PRO A 148 5.63 0.53 -2.55
N ARG A 149 6.94 0.69 -2.30
CA ARG A 149 7.83 1.59 -3.05
C ARG A 149 8.00 1.19 -4.52
N GLU A 150 7.84 -0.09 -4.82
CA GLU A 150 8.05 -0.69 -6.14
C GLU A 150 6.77 -0.80 -6.98
N GLN A 151 5.65 -0.22 -6.51
CA GLN A 151 4.46 -0.08 -7.34
C GLN A 151 4.81 0.75 -8.59
N VAL A 152 4.44 0.24 -9.76
CA VAL A 152 4.73 0.89 -11.04
C VAL A 152 3.65 1.92 -11.33
N TRP A 153 4.06 3.17 -11.50
CA TRP A 153 3.21 4.23 -12.01
C TRP A 153 3.48 4.43 -13.51
N SER A 154 2.41 4.41 -14.30
CA SER A 154 2.44 4.69 -15.74
C SER A 154 1.58 5.92 -16.02
N PRO A 155 2.16 7.12 -16.17
CA PRO A 155 1.41 8.34 -16.42
C PRO A 155 0.69 8.30 -17.78
N SER A 156 -0.56 8.78 -17.82
CA SER A 156 -1.28 8.94 -19.08
C SER A 156 -0.67 10.08 -19.91
N PRO A 157 -0.47 9.89 -21.23
CA PRO A 157 0.09 10.92 -22.10
C PRO A 157 -0.88 12.08 -22.37
N GLN A 158 -2.18 11.92 -22.06
CA GLN A 158 -3.21 12.94 -22.24
C GLN A 158 -3.32 13.93 -21.07
N LEU A 159 -2.58 13.71 -19.98
CA LEU A 159 -2.65 14.58 -18.80
C LEU A 159 -1.96 15.93 -19.06
N PRO A 160 -2.51 17.02 -18.50
CA PRO A 160 -1.85 18.31 -18.56
C PRO A 160 -0.49 18.24 -17.84
N LEU A 161 0.52 18.91 -18.39
CA LEU A 161 1.86 19.00 -17.81
C LEU A 161 1.89 20.00 -16.64
N GLN A 162 1.12 19.68 -15.61
CA GLN A 162 1.06 20.37 -14.33
C GLN A 162 1.25 19.34 -13.22
N LEU A 163 1.87 19.75 -12.11
CA LEU A 163 2.19 18.83 -11.03
C LEU A 163 0.93 18.18 -10.44
N LEU A 164 -0.08 18.97 -10.10
CA LEU A 164 -1.24 18.48 -9.35
C LEU A 164 -2.04 17.40 -10.11
N PRO A 165 -2.45 17.60 -11.39
CA PRO A 165 -3.19 16.57 -12.13
C PRO A 165 -2.40 15.27 -12.31
N LEU A 166 -1.08 15.35 -12.45
CA LEU A 166 -0.22 14.16 -12.54
C LEU A 166 -0.15 13.40 -11.21
N LEU A 167 -0.07 14.13 -10.09
CA LEU A 167 -0.13 13.52 -8.76
C LEU A 167 -1.49 12.91 -8.49
N GLU A 168 -2.59 13.57 -8.86
CA GLU A 168 -3.93 12.99 -8.77
C GLU A 168 -4.04 11.68 -9.55
N HIS A 169 -3.57 11.65 -10.79
CA HIS A 169 -3.52 10.41 -11.56
C HIS A 169 -2.66 9.33 -10.90
N ALA A 170 -1.49 9.69 -10.34
CA ALA A 170 -0.64 8.76 -9.61
C ALA A 170 -1.37 8.17 -8.39
N ALA A 171 -2.04 9.01 -7.58
CA ALA A 171 -2.81 8.57 -6.42
C ALA A 171 -4.05 7.74 -6.80
N GLN A 172 -4.64 7.96 -7.98
CA GLN A 172 -5.75 7.15 -8.49
C GLN A 172 -5.26 5.76 -8.95
N THR A 173 -4.19 5.73 -9.75
CA THR A 173 -3.71 4.49 -10.40
C THR A 173 -2.82 3.64 -9.51
N THR A 174 -2.31 4.20 -8.40
CA THR A 174 -1.52 3.49 -7.38
C THR A 174 -2.19 3.62 -6.01
N GLU A 175 -1.69 2.95 -4.99
CA GLU A 175 -2.25 3.02 -3.62
C GLU A 175 -1.50 3.98 -2.70
N VAL A 176 -0.73 4.89 -3.29
CA VAL A 176 0.09 5.82 -2.55
C VAL A 176 -0.72 7.04 -2.12
N ARG A 177 -0.44 7.51 -0.90
CA ARG A 177 -0.90 8.80 -0.43
C ARG A 177 0.11 9.86 -0.86
N LEU A 178 -0.34 10.94 -1.48
CA LEU A 178 0.52 12.06 -1.87
C LEU A 178 0.22 13.26 -0.99
N VAL A 179 1.26 13.91 -0.49
CA VAL A 179 1.15 15.02 0.46
C VAL A 179 1.99 16.18 -0.04
N ILE A 180 1.36 17.31 -0.34
CA ILE A 180 2.01 18.49 -0.94
C ILE A 180 1.50 19.80 -0.31
N PRO A 181 2.22 20.92 -0.40
CA PRO A 181 1.66 22.23 -0.05
C PRO A 181 0.55 22.60 -1.04
N GLN A 182 -0.58 23.09 -0.53
CA GLN A 182 -1.76 23.42 -1.34
C GLN A 182 -1.47 24.48 -2.41
N SER A 183 -0.52 25.39 -2.15
CA SER A 183 -0.11 26.45 -3.07
C SER A 183 0.87 25.99 -4.16
N TRP A 184 1.38 24.76 -4.12
CA TRP A 184 2.44 24.31 -5.01
C TRP A 184 1.89 23.47 -6.17
N ASN A 185 1.66 24.12 -7.32
CA ASN A 185 1.26 23.48 -8.57
C ASN A 185 2.00 24.06 -9.79
N PRO A 186 3.32 23.83 -9.92
CA PRO A 186 4.10 24.33 -11.05
C PRO A 186 3.75 23.60 -12.35
N THR A 187 3.97 24.30 -13.47
CA THR A 187 3.98 23.70 -14.81
C THR A 187 5.26 22.92 -15.04
N LEU A 188 5.16 21.83 -15.79
CA LEU A 188 6.27 20.93 -16.08
C LEU A 188 6.75 21.09 -17.51
N LYS A 189 8.06 20.96 -17.71
CA LYS A 189 8.69 21.05 -19.03
C LYS A 189 8.72 19.72 -19.78
N LYS A 190 8.58 18.60 -19.07
CA LYS A 190 8.74 17.24 -19.61
C LYS A 190 7.67 16.33 -19.05
N THR A 191 7.22 15.40 -19.88
CA THR A 191 6.35 14.30 -19.46
C THR A 191 7.06 13.45 -18.41
N PRO A 192 6.39 13.04 -17.33
CA PRO A 192 6.96 12.12 -16.35
C PRO A 192 7.31 10.77 -16.97
N SER A 193 8.36 10.13 -16.46
CA SER A 193 8.74 8.77 -16.83
C SER A 193 7.83 7.76 -16.14
N ASP A 194 7.53 6.67 -16.85
CA ASP A 194 7.00 5.46 -16.25
C ASP A 194 8.03 4.79 -15.33
N GLY A 195 7.55 4.02 -14.36
CA GLY A 195 8.40 3.20 -13.50
C GLY A 195 7.97 3.14 -12.03
N PRO A 196 8.81 2.56 -11.17
CA PRO A 196 8.54 2.43 -9.73
C PRO A 196 8.31 3.80 -9.07
N LEU A 197 7.34 3.89 -8.15
CA LEU A 197 7.04 5.11 -7.38
C LEU A 197 8.30 5.68 -6.68
N SER A 198 9.16 4.80 -6.17
CA SER A 198 10.45 5.15 -5.55
C SER A 198 11.38 5.96 -6.45
N SER A 199 11.21 5.87 -7.77
CA SER A 199 12.04 6.56 -8.75
C SER A 199 11.29 7.62 -9.56
N SER A 200 10.04 7.35 -9.95
CA SER A 200 9.27 8.22 -10.85
C SER A 200 8.75 9.46 -10.15
N ILE A 201 8.23 9.34 -8.92
CA ILE A 201 7.70 10.49 -8.17
C ILE A 201 8.82 11.47 -7.77
N PRO A 202 9.99 11.02 -7.26
CA PRO A 202 11.11 11.94 -7.02
C PRO A 202 11.63 12.65 -8.28
N LYS A 203 11.66 11.97 -9.43
CA LYS A 203 12.02 12.60 -10.72
C LYS A 203 10.99 13.67 -11.13
N LEU A 204 9.70 13.41 -10.92
CA LEU A 204 8.62 14.38 -11.13
C LEU A 204 8.77 15.59 -10.20
N ALA A 205 9.02 15.38 -8.90
CA ALA A 205 9.23 16.48 -7.96
C ALA A 205 10.43 17.34 -8.38
N LYS A 206 11.53 16.70 -8.80
CA LYS A 206 12.73 17.39 -9.29
C LYS A 206 12.46 18.17 -10.58
N SER A 207 11.64 17.65 -11.51
CA SER A 207 11.28 18.38 -12.73
C SER A 207 10.35 19.56 -12.46
N ALA A 208 9.57 19.50 -11.37
CA ALA A 208 8.79 20.60 -10.79
C ALA A 208 9.64 21.61 -9.98
N GLY A 209 10.96 21.40 -9.86
CA GLY A 209 11.86 22.27 -9.09
C GLY A 209 11.78 22.08 -7.58
N GLY A 210 11.30 20.93 -7.10
CA GLY A 210 11.21 20.58 -5.69
C GLY A 210 11.90 19.27 -5.34
N GLU A 211 11.54 18.73 -4.17
CA GLU A 211 12.05 17.48 -3.62
C GLU A 211 10.90 16.55 -3.19
N ALA A 212 11.20 15.25 -3.09
CA ALA A 212 10.25 14.26 -2.61
C ALA A 212 10.88 13.35 -1.55
N GLN A 213 10.09 12.94 -0.57
CA GLN A 213 10.48 11.94 0.43
C GLN A 213 9.40 10.87 0.55
N LEU A 214 9.84 9.61 0.45
CA LEU A 214 8.99 8.44 0.68
C LEU A 214 9.01 8.09 2.16
N VAL A 215 7.82 7.94 2.74
CA VAL A 215 7.63 7.57 4.14
C VAL A 215 6.50 6.56 4.25
N TYR A 216 6.50 5.79 5.32
CA TYR A 216 5.38 4.94 5.67
C TYR A 216 4.61 5.59 6.81
N VAL A 217 3.32 5.84 6.61
CA VAL A 217 2.46 6.45 7.63
C VAL A 217 1.74 5.33 8.35
N LEU A 218 1.87 5.29 9.67
CA LEU A 218 1.27 4.30 10.55
C LEU A 218 0.41 5.04 11.60
N PRO A 219 -0.84 5.42 11.27
CA PRO A 219 -1.67 6.20 12.17
C PRO A 219 -2.20 5.37 13.34
N ALA A 220 -2.42 5.99 14.49
CA ALA A 220 -3.16 5.41 15.58
C ALA A 220 -4.56 5.05 15.09
N ARG A 221 -5.04 3.89 15.53
CA ARG A 221 -6.33 3.40 15.08
C ARG A 221 -7.44 4.30 15.62
N SER A 222 -8.15 4.98 14.72
CA SER A 222 -9.41 5.62 15.09
C SER A 222 -10.45 4.54 15.39
N GLU A 223 -11.29 4.75 16.41
CA GLU A 223 -12.36 3.82 16.83
C GLU A 223 -13.33 3.45 15.68
N ARG A 224 -13.31 4.24 14.59
CA ARG A 224 -14.12 4.13 13.38
C ARG A 224 -13.60 3.12 12.33
N ASP A 225 -12.32 2.74 12.35
CA ASP A 225 -11.69 1.91 11.30
C ASP A 225 -11.83 0.38 11.52
N GLY A 226 -12.89 -0.05 12.19
CA GLY A 226 -13.21 -1.46 12.39
C GLY A 226 -13.48 -2.20 11.07
N PRO A 227 -13.00 -3.45 10.88
CA PRO A 227 -13.47 -4.30 9.79
C PRO A 227 -14.91 -4.72 10.10
N GLY A 228 -15.87 -4.22 9.33
CA GLY A 228 -17.27 -4.66 9.37
C GLY A 228 -18.28 -3.67 9.94
N THR A 229 -17.93 -2.40 10.15
CA THR A 229 -18.95 -1.38 10.43
C THR A 229 -19.44 -0.83 9.09
N PRO A 230 -20.65 -1.15 8.60
CA PRO A 230 -21.27 -0.37 7.53
C PRO A 230 -21.38 1.09 8.00
N PRO A 231 -21.29 2.08 7.09
CA PRO A 231 -21.56 3.47 7.46
C PRO A 231 -22.93 3.50 8.15
N SER A 232 -22.96 3.87 9.42
CA SER A 232 -24.21 3.98 10.15
C SER A 232 -25.01 5.13 9.55
N THR A 233 -26.31 4.95 9.37
CA THR A 233 -27.31 5.95 8.93
C THR A 233 -27.39 7.22 9.80
N GLN A 234 -26.54 7.38 10.82
CA GLN A 234 -26.29 8.64 11.55
C GLN A 234 -25.38 9.63 10.79
N GLU A 235 -25.17 9.46 9.48
CA GLU A 235 -24.44 10.40 8.62
C GLU A 235 -25.20 11.71 8.31
N ALA A 236 -26.46 11.84 8.73
CA ALA A 236 -27.27 13.01 8.39
C ALA A 236 -27.08 14.22 9.33
N ASN A 237 -26.43 14.11 10.50
CA ASN A 237 -26.60 15.19 11.50
C ASN A 237 -25.46 15.43 12.50
N ARG A 238 -24.18 15.36 12.09
CA ARG A 238 -23.07 15.84 12.93
C ARG A 238 -22.04 16.63 12.12
N GLY A 239 -21.82 17.87 12.54
CA GLY A 239 -21.16 18.94 11.79
C GLY A 239 -19.77 18.63 11.26
N THR A 240 -19.51 19.16 10.06
CA THR A 240 -18.26 19.75 9.52
C THR A 240 -16.89 19.22 9.93
N LEU A 241 -16.77 18.00 10.46
CA LEU A 241 -15.52 17.27 10.60
C LEU A 241 -15.42 16.28 9.44
N ARG A 242 -15.23 16.85 8.24
CA ARG A 242 -14.73 16.11 7.07
C ARG A 242 -13.33 15.61 7.42
N TRP A 243 -13.24 14.42 7.99
CA TRP A 243 -12.38 13.44 7.33
C TRP A 243 -12.99 13.30 5.94
N THR A 244 -12.44 13.99 4.94
CA THR A 244 -12.85 13.79 3.55
C THR A 244 -12.86 12.30 3.32
N GLU A 245 -14.05 11.72 3.12
CA GLU A 245 -14.11 10.41 2.48
C GLU A 245 -13.18 10.52 1.28
N PRO A 246 -12.16 9.67 1.17
CA PRO A 246 -11.23 9.74 0.07
C PRO A 246 -12.06 9.71 -1.21
N THR A 247 -11.79 10.67 -2.10
CA THR A 247 -12.56 10.88 -3.31
C THR A 247 -12.82 9.52 -3.97
N PRO A 248 -14.07 9.21 -4.36
CA PRO A 248 -14.36 7.91 -4.95
C PRO A 248 -13.46 7.71 -6.16
N LEU A 249 -12.74 6.60 -6.17
CA LEU A 249 -11.83 6.25 -7.24
C LEU A 249 -12.62 6.13 -8.55
N PRO A 250 -12.20 6.74 -9.68
CA PRO A 250 -12.85 6.50 -10.96
C PRO A 250 -12.80 5.01 -11.33
N PRO A 251 -13.86 4.41 -11.89
CA PRO A 251 -13.87 2.99 -12.21
C PRO A 251 -12.75 2.55 -13.15
N ASP A 252 -12.36 3.39 -14.11
CA ASP A 252 -11.25 3.10 -15.03
C ASP A 252 -9.90 3.08 -14.31
N ALA A 253 -9.70 3.99 -13.35
CA ALA A 253 -8.49 4.02 -12.54
C ALA A 253 -8.37 2.79 -11.63
N LEU A 254 -9.50 2.23 -11.17
CA LEU A 254 -9.52 0.97 -10.43
C LEU A 254 -8.97 -0.19 -11.28
N LEU A 255 -9.32 -0.25 -12.57
CA LEU A 255 -8.79 -1.28 -13.47
C LEU A 255 -7.27 -1.17 -13.58
N THR A 256 -6.74 0.02 -13.85
CA THR A 256 -5.28 0.25 -13.94
C THR A 256 -4.56 -0.15 -12.65
N ARG A 257 -5.16 0.18 -11.49
CA ARG A 257 -4.62 -0.22 -10.19
C ARG A 257 -4.58 -1.74 -10.03
N LEU A 258 -5.65 -2.44 -10.42
CA LEU A 258 -5.72 -3.90 -10.39
C LEU A 258 -4.73 -4.54 -11.37
N GLU A 259 -4.62 -4.04 -12.59
CA GLU A 259 -3.68 -4.54 -13.60
C GLU A 259 -2.23 -4.48 -13.11
N SER A 260 -1.85 -3.41 -12.40
CA SER A 260 -0.51 -3.29 -11.83
C SER A 260 -0.19 -4.47 -10.90
N ARG A 261 -1.17 -4.95 -10.13
CA ARG A 261 -1.03 -6.11 -9.23
C ARG A 261 -1.07 -7.44 -9.99
N ILE A 262 -1.98 -7.55 -10.96
CA ILE A 262 -2.16 -8.79 -11.74
C ILE A 262 -0.89 -9.17 -12.51
N ARG A 263 -0.11 -8.19 -12.99
CA ARG A 263 1.17 -8.46 -13.68
C ARG A 263 2.18 -9.26 -12.83
N TYR A 264 2.04 -9.26 -11.51
CA TYR A 264 2.91 -9.99 -10.61
C TYR A 264 2.41 -11.40 -10.26
N LEU A 265 1.21 -11.78 -10.71
CA LEU A 265 0.73 -13.16 -10.58
C LEU A 265 1.49 -14.09 -11.54
N PRO A 266 1.59 -15.39 -11.21
CA PRO A 266 2.00 -16.41 -12.17
C PRO A 266 1.22 -16.27 -13.48
N SER A 267 1.87 -16.43 -14.62
CA SER A 267 1.25 -16.22 -15.94
C SER A 267 -0.04 -17.01 -16.14
N SER A 268 -0.14 -18.20 -15.53
CA SER A 268 -1.33 -19.06 -15.51
C SER A 268 -2.54 -18.44 -14.80
N GLU A 269 -2.34 -17.56 -13.82
CA GLU A 269 -3.42 -16.94 -13.03
C GLU A 269 -3.81 -15.54 -13.54
N GLN A 270 -2.99 -14.95 -14.41
CA GLN A 270 -3.22 -13.57 -14.87
C GLN A 270 -4.50 -13.42 -15.70
N GLY A 271 -4.88 -14.43 -16.48
CA GLY A 271 -6.10 -14.41 -17.31
C GLY A 271 -7.35 -14.26 -16.45
N ASP A 272 -7.53 -15.19 -15.52
CA ASP A 272 -8.66 -15.21 -14.59
C ASP A 272 -8.70 -13.96 -13.71
N ALA A 273 -7.54 -13.51 -13.22
CA ALA A 273 -7.46 -12.29 -12.41
C ALA A 273 -7.82 -11.03 -13.21
N ARG A 274 -7.45 -10.92 -14.49
CA ARG A 274 -7.90 -9.82 -15.37
C ARG A 274 -9.40 -9.84 -15.57
N GLN A 275 -9.99 -11.01 -15.79
CA GLN A 275 -11.44 -11.15 -15.96
C GLN A 275 -12.19 -10.74 -14.67
N ALA A 276 -11.73 -11.20 -13.51
CA ALA A 276 -12.30 -10.82 -12.22
C ALA A 276 -12.16 -9.31 -11.93
N ALA A 277 -11.05 -8.69 -12.35
CA ALA A 277 -10.86 -7.24 -12.23
C ALA A 277 -11.83 -6.46 -13.13
N GLN A 278 -12.00 -6.88 -14.39
CA GLN A 278 -12.95 -6.27 -15.31
C GLN A 278 -14.39 -6.38 -14.79
N GLU A 279 -14.77 -7.53 -14.24
CA GLU A 279 -16.09 -7.71 -13.63
C GLU A 279 -16.28 -6.81 -12.39
N SER A 280 -15.26 -6.71 -11.53
CA SER A 280 -15.29 -5.81 -10.37
C SER A 280 -15.49 -4.35 -10.79
N VAL A 281 -14.82 -3.93 -11.86
CA VAL A 281 -14.94 -2.58 -12.41
C VAL A 281 -16.31 -2.36 -13.04
N ARG A 282 -16.85 -3.35 -13.75
CA ARG A 282 -18.23 -3.31 -14.29
C ARG A 282 -19.24 -3.12 -13.16
N GLN A 283 -19.18 -3.97 -12.13
CA GLN A 283 -20.04 -3.87 -10.95
C GLN A 283 -19.90 -2.52 -10.24
N TYR A 284 -18.68 -1.98 -10.19
CA TYR A 284 -18.45 -0.67 -9.59
C TYR A 284 -19.02 0.47 -10.44
N ARG A 285 -18.93 0.41 -11.77
CA ARG A 285 -19.61 1.36 -12.67
C ARG A 285 -21.11 1.34 -12.44
N GLU A 286 -21.72 0.15 -12.46
CA GLU A 286 -23.15 -0.03 -12.17
C GLU A 286 -23.50 0.62 -10.83
N TRP A 287 -22.79 0.27 -9.75
CA TRP A 287 -23.01 0.84 -8.43
C TRP A 287 -22.86 2.37 -8.39
N SER A 288 -21.82 2.90 -9.03
CA SER A 288 -21.54 4.35 -9.07
C SER A 288 -22.57 5.15 -9.87
N SER A 289 -23.29 4.48 -10.79
CA SER A 289 -24.34 5.10 -11.59
C SER A 289 -25.69 5.20 -10.86
N LEU A 290 -25.85 4.50 -9.73
CA LEU A 290 -27.07 4.53 -8.92
C LEU A 290 -27.20 5.88 -8.20
N THR A 291 -28.30 6.57 -8.44
CA THR A 291 -28.55 7.93 -7.94
C THR A 291 -29.37 7.95 -6.66
N THR A 292 -30.17 6.91 -6.39
CA THR A 292 -31.01 6.80 -5.18
C THR A 292 -30.42 5.88 -4.12
N GLU A 293 -30.70 6.15 -2.85
CA GLU A 293 -30.21 5.32 -1.74
C GLU A 293 -30.89 3.94 -1.71
N ASP A 294 -32.17 3.85 -2.05
CA ASP A 294 -32.92 2.59 -2.11
C ASP A 294 -32.33 1.61 -3.15
N GLU A 295 -31.95 2.12 -4.33
CA GLU A 295 -31.28 1.32 -5.36
C GLU A 295 -29.89 0.86 -4.89
N ARG A 296 -29.14 1.75 -4.22
CA ARG A 296 -27.84 1.41 -3.64
C ARG A 296 -27.99 0.36 -2.55
N ASP A 297 -29.02 0.44 -1.72
CA ASP A 297 -29.31 -0.54 -0.68
C ASP A 297 -29.68 -1.90 -1.24
N LYS A 298 -30.55 -1.93 -2.24
CA LYS A 298 -30.90 -3.17 -2.95
C LYS A 298 -29.65 -3.79 -3.59
N LYS A 299 -28.81 -2.99 -4.25
CA LYS A 299 -27.55 -3.46 -4.83
C LYS A 299 -26.55 -3.91 -3.77
N ARG A 300 -26.48 -3.23 -2.61
CA ARG A 300 -25.67 -3.67 -1.45
C ARG A 300 -26.11 -5.05 -0.98
N GLN A 301 -27.42 -5.28 -0.83
CA GLN A 301 -27.97 -6.58 -0.41
C GLN A 301 -27.71 -7.68 -1.44
N GLU A 302 -27.94 -7.41 -2.72
CA GLU A 302 -27.63 -8.33 -3.83
C GLU A 302 -26.16 -8.75 -3.79
N ILE A 303 -25.27 -7.77 -3.65
CA ILE A 303 -23.83 -7.98 -3.56
C ILE A 303 -23.43 -8.75 -2.30
N MET A 304 -24.02 -8.46 -1.13
CA MET A 304 -23.71 -9.17 0.11
C MET A 304 -24.18 -10.62 0.10
N ASN A 305 -25.27 -10.89 -0.60
CA ASN A 305 -25.85 -12.23 -0.72
C ASN A 305 -25.22 -13.07 -1.84
N ASP A 306 -24.25 -12.53 -2.59
CA ASP A 306 -23.50 -13.28 -3.60
C ASP A 306 -22.58 -14.33 -2.92
N PRO A 307 -22.85 -15.64 -3.10
CA PRO A 307 -22.06 -16.70 -2.46
C PRO A 307 -20.59 -16.69 -2.93
N ALA A 308 -20.33 -16.38 -4.19
CA ALA A 308 -18.96 -16.33 -4.72
C ALA A 308 -18.14 -15.19 -4.08
N ARG A 309 -18.80 -14.15 -3.59
CA ARG A 309 -18.14 -13.06 -2.86
C ARG A 309 -17.93 -13.41 -1.39
N ALA A 310 -18.88 -14.09 -0.76
CA ALA A 310 -18.77 -14.59 0.61
C ALA A 310 -17.57 -15.53 0.76
N GLU A 311 -17.35 -16.44 -0.19
CA GLU A 311 -16.20 -17.35 -0.22
C GLU A 311 -14.87 -16.59 -0.31
N ARG A 312 -14.73 -15.66 -1.27
CA ARG A 312 -13.51 -14.84 -1.43
C ARG A 312 -13.21 -13.99 -0.19
N ALA A 313 -14.25 -13.42 0.43
CA ALA A 313 -14.10 -12.66 1.67
C ALA A 313 -13.64 -13.56 2.85
N GLY A 314 -14.15 -14.79 2.93
CA GLY A 314 -13.76 -15.79 3.92
C GLY A 314 -12.29 -16.23 3.78
N GLU A 315 -11.80 -16.40 2.55
CA GLU A 315 -10.39 -16.71 2.30
C GLU A 315 -9.45 -15.58 2.72
N GLY A 316 -9.77 -14.33 2.35
CA GLY A 316 -8.98 -13.16 2.73
C GLY A 316 -8.89 -12.98 4.25
N PHE A 317 -10.02 -13.17 4.96
CA PHE A 317 -10.04 -13.15 6.41
C PHE A 317 -9.17 -14.26 7.03
N SER A 318 -9.27 -15.48 6.49
CA SER A 318 -8.49 -16.63 6.95
C SER A 318 -6.98 -16.42 6.77
N ARG A 319 -6.56 -15.87 5.62
CA ARG A 319 -5.15 -15.52 5.38
C ARG A 319 -4.65 -14.48 6.39
N ALA A 320 -5.41 -13.42 6.63
CA ALA A 320 -5.05 -12.40 7.61
C ALA A 320 -4.94 -12.95 9.04
N MET A 321 -5.83 -13.88 9.42
CA MET A 321 -5.80 -14.51 10.75
C MET A 321 -4.59 -15.44 10.93
N ARG A 322 -4.11 -16.12 9.87
CA ARG A 322 -2.91 -16.96 9.94
C ARG A 322 -1.64 -16.17 10.27
N LYS A 323 -1.59 -14.88 9.95
CA LYS A 323 -0.44 -13.99 10.19
C LYS A 323 -0.39 -13.39 11.62
N MET A 324 -1.45 -13.56 12.41
CA MET A 324 -1.53 -13.05 13.78
C MET A 324 -1.08 -14.10 14.81
N SER A 325 -0.44 -13.67 15.89
CA SER A 325 -0.10 -14.57 16.99
C SER A 325 -1.37 -15.18 17.64
N PRO A 326 -1.29 -16.35 18.30
CA PRO A 326 -2.43 -16.91 19.04
C PRO A 326 -3.06 -15.94 20.05
N GLU A 327 -2.23 -15.18 20.77
CA GLU A 327 -2.65 -14.18 21.74
C GLU A 327 -3.34 -12.98 21.08
N GLN A 328 -2.81 -12.51 19.94
CA GLN A 328 -3.45 -11.44 19.16
C GLN A 328 -4.81 -11.89 18.61
N ARG A 329 -4.92 -13.15 18.18
CA ARG A 329 -6.19 -13.74 17.72
C ARG A 329 -7.22 -13.80 18.85
N SER A 330 -6.82 -14.22 20.05
CA SER A 330 -7.73 -14.29 21.20
C SER A 330 -8.17 -12.90 21.66
N GLN A 331 -7.27 -11.92 21.73
CA GLN A 331 -7.61 -10.54 22.06
C GLN A 331 -8.58 -9.93 21.02
N ARG A 332 -8.32 -10.16 19.73
CA ARG A 332 -9.20 -9.69 18.65
C ARG A 332 -10.60 -10.32 18.74
N TYR A 333 -10.68 -11.62 19.05
CA TYR A 333 -11.94 -12.32 19.27
C TYR A 333 -12.70 -11.77 20.48
N ASN A 334 -12.02 -11.59 21.62
CA ASN A 334 -12.62 -11.04 22.83
C ASN A 334 -13.21 -9.64 22.59
N ARG A 335 -12.49 -8.76 21.91
CA ARG A 335 -13.00 -7.43 21.53
C ARG A 335 -14.18 -7.50 20.56
N TYR A 336 -14.23 -8.51 19.68
CA TYR A 336 -15.38 -8.71 18.80
C TYR A 336 -16.61 -9.15 19.59
N VAL A 337 -16.46 -10.14 20.48
CA VAL A 337 -17.55 -10.62 21.36
C VAL A 337 -18.06 -9.50 22.25
N GLN A 338 -17.15 -8.73 22.87
CA GLN A 338 -17.50 -7.62 23.74
C GLN A 338 -18.30 -6.56 22.98
N ARG A 339 -17.89 -6.18 21.76
CA ARG A 339 -18.65 -5.25 20.89
C ARG A 339 -20.04 -5.76 20.52
N ARG A 340 -20.14 -7.06 20.19
CA ARG A 340 -21.42 -7.69 19.84
C ARG A 340 -22.35 -7.77 21.05
N SER A 341 -21.80 -7.96 22.25
CA SER A 341 -22.57 -7.95 23.49
C SER A 341 -23.08 -6.55 23.82
N THR A 342 -22.28 -5.50 23.63
CA THR A 342 -22.70 -4.10 23.84
C THR A 342 -23.72 -3.62 22.81
N GLN A 343 -23.69 -4.13 21.56
CA GLN A 343 -24.70 -3.79 20.54
C GLN A 343 -26.03 -4.52 20.70
N LYS A 344 -26.08 -5.61 21.48
CA LYS A 344 -27.33 -6.33 21.78
C LYS A 344 -27.96 -5.91 23.11
N GLY A 345 -27.26 -5.09 23.90
CA GLY A 345 -27.66 -4.70 25.27
C GLY A 345 -28.15 -3.25 25.40
N GLY A 346 -28.36 -2.54 24.28
CA GLY A 346 -29.05 -1.25 24.20
C GLY A 346 -30.04 -1.30 23.05
#